data_AF-A0A432Q7Q3-F1
#
_entry.id   AF-A0A432Q7Q3-F1
#
_cell.length_a   1.000
_cell.length_b   1.000
_cell.length_c   1.000
_cell.angle_alpha   90.00
_cell.angle_beta   90.00
_cell.angle_gamma   90.00
#
_symmetry.space_group_name_H-M   'P 1'
#
loop_
_entity.id
_entity.type
_entity.pdbx_description
1 polymer ?
#
loop_
_entity_poly.entity_id
_entity_poly.type
_entity_poly.pdbx_seq_one_letter_code
_entity_poly.pdbx_strand_id
1 'polypeptide(L)' 'MSKVILSYSGGLDTTVCILLLKEKYGFDEVVTVT' A
#
# COMPACT_ATOMS: atom_id res chain seq x y z
N MET A 1 -7.15 11.83 7.49
CA MET A 1 -7.26 10.36 7.67
C MET A 1 -7.57 9.73 6.32
N SER A 2 -6.53 9.54 5.51
CA SER A 2 -6.60 8.90 4.20
C SER A 2 -6.28 7.41 4.33
N LYS A 3 -7.18 6.56 3.84
CA LYS A 3 -7.06 5.10 3.90
C LYS A 3 -7.18 4.50 2.51
N VAL A 4 -6.36 3.49 2.22
CA VAL A 4 -6.39 2.75 0.95
C VAL A 4 -6.29 1.25 1.19
N ILE A 5 -6.91 0.48 0.31
CA ILE A 5 -6.82 -0.98 0.28
C ILE A 5 -5.96 -1.37 -0.93
N LEU A 6 -4.95 -2.21 -0.69
CA LEU A 6 -4.05 -2.74 -1.72
C LEU A 6 -4.29 -4.24 -1.88
N SER A 7 -4.62 -4.70 -3.08
CA SER A 7 -4.55 -6.13 -3.41
C SER A 7 -3.08 -6.55 -3.41
N TYR A 8 -2.74 -7.53 -2.58
CA TYR A 8 -1.38 -7.89 -2.21
C TYR A 8 -1.11 -9.35 -2.50
N SER A 9 -0.23 -9.60 -3.47
CA SER A 9 0.16 -10.95 -3.92
C SER A 9 1.38 -11.52 -3.18
N GLY A 10 2.06 -10.71 -2.35
CA GLY A 10 3.35 -11.07 -1.75
C GLY A 10 4.56 -10.82 -2.65
N GLY A 11 4.34 -10.40 -3.90
CA GLY A 11 5.41 -10.08 -4.84
C GLY A 11 6.15 -8.78 -4.48
N LEU A 12 7.34 -8.61 -5.07
CA LEU A 12 8.14 -7.39 -4.95
C LEU A 12 7.32 -6.15 -5.36
N ASP A 13 6.60 -6.24 -6.48
CA ASP A 13 5.81 -5.14 -7.01
C ASP A 13 4.79 -4.65 -5.98
N THR A 14 3.97 -5.57 -5.45
CA THR A 14 2.96 -5.23 -4.44
C THR A 14 3.57 -4.80 -3.11
N THR A 15 4.79 -5.20 -2.80
CA THR A 15 5.51 -4.76 -1.59
C THR A 15 6.02 -3.34 -1.74
N VAL A 16 6.59 -2.98 -2.89
CA VAL A 16 7.03 -1.61 -3.20
C VAL A 16 5.84 -0.65 -3.22
N CYS A 17 4.67 -1.08 -3.70
CA CYS A 17 3.45 -0.27 -3.66
C CYS A 17 3.06 0.19 -2.25
N ILE A 18 3.32 -0.59 -1.20
CA ILE A 18 3.03 -0.19 0.20
C ILE A 18 3.84 1.05 0.58
N LEU A 19 5.14 1.05 0.28
CA LEU A 19 6.03 2.18 0.56
C LEU A 19 5.62 3.40 -0.26
N LEU A 20 5.31 3.18 -1.54
CA LEU A 20 4.93 4.22 -2.48
C LEU A 20 3.64 4.93 -2.03
N LEU A 21 2.65 4.18 -1.56
CA LEU A 21 1.38 4.72 -1.02
C LEU A 21 1.60 5.55 0.25
N LYS A 22 2.51 5.14 1.14
CA LYS A 22 2.81 5.89 2.37
C LYS A 22 3.65 7.14 2.11
N GLU A 23 4.78 6.97 1.43
CA GLU A 23 5.81 8.02 1.30
C GLU A 23 5.51 9.01 0.19
N LYS A 24 5.06 8.53 -0.97
CA LYS A 24 4.82 9.38 -2.15
C LYS A 24 3.40 9.91 -2.20
N TYR A 25 2.42 9.11 -1.80
CA TYR A 25 1.01 9.48 -1.86
C TYR A 25 0.40 9.91 -0.53
N GLY A 26 1.14 9.79 0.59
CA GLY A 26 0.71 10.32 1.89
C GLY A 26 -0.54 9.64 2.46
N PHE A 27 -0.71 8.34 2.20
CA PHE A 27 -1.77 7.58 2.87
C PHE A 27 -1.41 7.28 4.32
N ASP A 28 -2.29 7.67 5.24
CA ASP A 28 -2.12 7.44 6.67
C ASP A 28 -2.18 5.93 6.99
N GLU A 29 -3.04 5.18 6.29
CA GLU A 29 -3.23 3.74 6.48
C GLU A 29 -3.33 3.00 5.13
N VAL A 30 -2.51 1.95 4.99
CA VAL A 30 -2.53 1.03 3.83
C VAL A 30 -2.90 -0.36 4.35
N VAL A 31 -4.06 -0.87 3.95
CA VAL A 31 -4.54 -2.22 4.31
C VAL A 31 -4.33 -3.15 3.13
N THR A 32 -3.60 -4.24 3.33
CA THR A 32 -3.37 -5.25 2.29
C THR A 32 -4.41 -6.37 2.35
N VAL A 33 -4.90 -6.81 1.20
CA VAL A 33 -5.83 -7.95 1.06
C VAL A 33 -5.27 -8.91 0.01
N THR A 34 -5.25 -10.20 0.32
CA THR A 34 -4.84 -11.26 -0.61
C THR A 34 -6.05 -11.82 -1.35
#